data_AF-A0AA96WBK8-F1
#
_entry.id   AF-A0AA96WBK8-F1
#
_cell.length_a   1.000
_cell.length_b   1.000
_cell.length_c   1.000
_cell.angle_alpha   90.00
_cell.angle_beta   90.00
_cell.angle_gamma   90.00
#
_symmetry.space_group_name_H-M   'P 1'
#
loop_
_entity.id
_entity.type
_entity.pdbx_description
1 polymer ?
#
loop_
_entity_poly.entity_id
_entity_poly.type
_entity_poly.pdbx_seq_one_letter_code
_entity_poly.pdbx_strand_id
1 'polypeptide(L)'
;MVKLERMAQQIIPKPVKIRLGKGHLGSSIRDRLLTQKSLSKAAQSWQAREKIPLLLLLAAIGCGSSPVLAQTEANSFADLCSRRDELPRSARRTINTLLDKAKTEDCAEAQQTLTSRSILDLSSSDVEDLTPLQSLPHLRQLNLYDNRVEDLTPLQSLPNLTILSLTQNRIRDITPLQSLTKLTSLNLDGNRISDISSLSTLTNLTALDLSSNEISDLTALSPLTKLDLLGLNANRISVLTPLQPLTNLSLLGLADNQITDLTPLQSLTNLAALSLNNNQITDLTPLQSLTRLTILGLDGNQITTLNGLQALTNIDTLGLSNNQITDLTPLQPLTNLTALDLSNNEITDLAPLQGLTNLQLLNLQNNDINNRACPVSSEICEF
;
A
#
# COMPACT_ATOMS: atom_id res chain seq x y z
N MET A 1 -13.37 3.50 19.49
CA MET A 1 -12.16 3.69 18.66
C MET A 1 -10.88 3.30 19.43
N VAL A 2 -10.40 2.05 19.32
CA VAL A 2 -9.03 1.62 19.77
C VAL A 2 -8.49 0.39 19.00
N LYS A 3 -9.23 -0.13 18.00
CA LYS A 3 -9.01 -1.48 17.44
C LYS A 3 -9.34 -1.64 15.96
N LEU A 4 -9.90 -0.63 15.29
CA LEU A 4 -10.18 -0.63 13.85
C LEU A 4 -9.04 -0.02 13.01
N GLU A 5 -8.13 0.72 13.62
CA GLU A 5 -6.87 1.24 13.05
C GLU A 5 -5.82 0.12 12.84
N ARG A 6 -6.30 -1.10 12.60
CA ARG A 6 -5.56 -2.36 12.61
C ARG A 6 -6.04 -3.38 11.56
N MET A 7 -6.92 -2.96 10.65
CA MET A 7 -7.52 -3.86 9.65
C MET A 7 -7.39 -3.36 8.19
N ALA A 8 -6.81 -2.18 7.96
CA ALA A 8 -6.47 -1.66 6.63
C ALA A 8 -5.11 -2.19 6.11
N GLN A 9 -4.77 -3.46 6.37
CA GLN A 9 -3.50 -4.07 5.96
C GLN A 9 -3.68 -5.51 5.48
N GLN A 10 -2.94 -5.88 4.42
CA GLN A 10 -2.69 -7.23 3.86
C GLN A 10 -3.76 -7.86 2.94
N ILE A 11 -3.62 -7.60 1.63
CA ILE A 11 -3.74 -8.63 0.57
C ILE A 11 -2.36 -8.84 -0.12
N ILE A 12 -1.34 -9.11 0.69
CA ILE A 12 -0.27 -10.10 0.40
C ILE A 12 0.12 -10.74 1.77
N PRO A 13 0.78 -11.91 1.84
CA PRO A 13 0.42 -12.91 2.85
C PRO A 13 0.73 -12.56 4.31
N LYS A 14 -0.18 -12.97 5.20
CA LYS A 14 -0.23 -12.68 6.64
C LYS A 14 0.86 -13.42 7.47
N PRO A 15 1.21 -12.97 8.70
CA PRO A 15 1.11 -11.60 9.26
C PRO A 15 2.31 -11.16 10.17
N VAL A 16 2.59 -9.85 10.20
CA VAL A 16 3.30 -9.18 11.33
C VAL A 16 2.48 -7.94 11.76
N LYS A 17 2.61 -7.48 13.02
CA LYS A 17 1.75 -6.46 13.66
C LYS A 17 2.47 -5.12 13.86
N ILE A 18 1.88 -4.00 13.43
CA ILE A 18 2.19 -2.65 13.99
C ILE A 18 0.87 -1.95 14.44
N ARG A 19 0.86 -0.65 14.77
CA ARG A 19 -0.18 -0.02 15.63
C ARG A 19 -0.25 1.51 15.52
N LEU A 20 -1.41 2.03 15.12
CA LEU A 20 -1.84 3.45 15.21
C LEU A 20 -3.21 3.51 15.95
N GLY A 21 -3.82 4.65 16.30
CA GLY A 21 -3.41 6.08 16.17
C GLY A 21 -4.36 7.14 16.78
N LYS A 22 -5.59 6.76 17.17
CA LYS A 22 -6.77 7.54 17.64
C LYS A 22 -6.95 9.01 17.17
N GLY A 23 -7.85 9.19 16.20
CA GLY A 23 -8.74 10.37 16.06
C GLY A 23 -10.23 10.00 16.25
N HIS A 24 -11.16 10.97 16.14
CA HIS A 24 -12.64 10.81 16.27
C HIS A 24 -13.34 11.60 15.13
N LEU A 25 -14.58 11.35 14.68
CA LEU A 25 -15.72 10.49 15.10
C LEU A 25 -16.19 9.67 13.84
N GLY A 26 -17.23 8.82 13.73
CA GLY A 26 -18.26 8.26 14.62
C GLY A 26 -18.46 6.74 14.41
N SER A 27 -19.64 6.11 14.32
CA SER A 27 -21.08 6.47 14.27
C SER A 27 -21.61 7.16 13.00
N SER A 28 -22.45 6.53 12.16
CA SER A 28 -23.16 5.23 12.33
C SER A 28 -22.44 4.02 11.68
N ILE A 29 -23.18 3.04 11.15
CA ILE A 29 -22.71 1.81 10.46
C ILE A 29 -21.59 1.02 11.16
N ARG A 30 -21.96 0.07 12.04
CA ARG A 30 -21.04 -1.03 12.42
C ARG A 30 -21.68 -2.40 12.65
N ASP A 31 -22.99 -2.49 12.86
CA ASP A 31 -23.57 -3.65 13.54
C ASP A 31 -24.33 -4.63 12.60
N ARG A 32 -23.65 -5.17 11.57
CA ARG A 32 -24.11 -6.42 10.92
C ARG A 32 -23.14 -7.35 10.18
N LEU A 33 -21.87 -6.98 9.95
CA LEU A 33 -20.91 -7.83 9.22
C LEU A 33 -20.35 -9.01 10.06
N LEU A 34 -21.23 -9.97 10.41
CA LEU A 34 -20.89 -11.25 11.02
C LEU A 34 -21.74 -12.41 10.46
N THR A 35 -21.33 -12.99 9.33
CA THR A 35 -21.47 -14.44 9.10
C THR A 35 -20.39 -14.95 8.15
N GLN A 36 -19.98 -16.22 8.30
CA GLN A 36 -19.00 -16.88 7.45
C GLN A 36 -19.68 -17.91 6.54
N LYS A 37 -19.25 -18.03 5.27
CA LYS A 37 -18.74 -19.32 4.73
C LYS A 37 -18.24 -19.25 3.28
N SER A 38 -17.42 -20.25 2.94
CA SER A 38 -16.74 -20.49 1.67
C SER A 38 -15.63 -19.46 1.33
N LEU A 39 -14.54 -19.82 0.64
CA LEU A 39 -14.12 -21.12 0.11
C LEU A 39 -12.83 -21.62 0.78
N SER A 40 -12.71 -22.95 0.96
CA SER A 40 -11.50 -23.59 1.48
C SER A 40 -11.15 -24.86 0.70
N LYS A 41 -10.22 -24.77 -0.28
CA LYS A 41 -9.49 -25.89 -0.91
C LYS A 41 -8.49 -25.41 -1.99
N ALA A 42 -7.37 -24.80 -1.60
CA ALA A 42 -6.28 -24.43 -2.53
C ALA A 42 -4.91 -24.23 -1.83
N ALA A 43 -4.54 -25.10 -0.86
CA ALA A 43 -3.29 -24.94 -0.11
C ALA A 43 -2.74 -26.28 0.44
N GLN A 44 -2.10 -27.08 -0.41
CA GLN A 44 -1.22 -28.20 -0.02
C GLN A 44 -0.27 -28.54 -1.18
N SER A 45 0.98 -28.88 -0.86
CA SER A 45 2.19 -28.53 -1.67
C SER A 45 2.39 -27.00 -1.76
N TRP A 46 3.60 -26.44 -1.80
CA TRP A 46 4.93 -27.03 -2.04
C TRP A 46 5.89 -26.89 -0.85
N GLN A 47 6.81 -27.87 -0.67
CA GLN A 47 8.03 -27.71 0.12
C GLN A 47 9.17 -28.62 -0.38
N ALA A 48 10.40 -28.11 -0.27
CA ALA A 48 11.68 -28.82 -0.21
C ALA A 48 12.16 -29.68 -1.40
N ARG A 49 13.00 -29.09 -2.27
CA ARG A 49 14.35 -29.52 -2.75
C ARG A 49 14.84 -28.48 -3.79
N GLU A 50 16.12 -28.31 -4.10
CA GLU A 50 17.23 -29.28 -4.19
C GLU A 50 18.54 -28.87 -3.46
N LYS A 51 19.57 -29.72 -3.56
CA LYS A 51 21.00 -29.50 -3.25
C LYS A 51 21.82 -29.96 -4.49
N ILE A 52 23.17 -29.95 -4.40
CA ILE A 52 24.20 -30.65 -5.23
C ILE A 52 25.04 -29.69 -6.09
N PRO A 53 26.39 -29.78 -6.12
CA PRO A 53 27.34 -30.15 -5.06
C PRO A 53 28.53 -29.14 -4.96
N LEU A 54 29.63 -29.53 -4.31
CA LEU A 54 30.93 -28.85 -4.38
C LEU A 54 31.90 -29.65 -5.28
N LEU A 55 32.77 -28.99 -6.04
CA LEU A 55 33.92 -29.62 -6.72
C LEU A 55 35.09 -28.63 -6.83
N LEU A 56 36.32 -29.14 -6.76
CA LEU A 56 37.55 -28.38 -6.59
C LEU A 56 38.64 -28.90 -7.56
N LEU A 57 39.34 -28.01 -8.25
CA LEU A 57 40.72 -28.23 -8.70
C LEU A 57 41.45 -26.89 -8.94
N LEU A 58 42.79 -26.93 -8.95
CA LEU A 58 43.69 -25.77 -8.95
C LEU A 58 44.46 -25.62 -10.26
N ALA A 59 44.74 -24.37 -10.64
CA ALA A 59 45.97 -23.98 -11.35
C ALA A 59 46.25 -22.46 -11.13
N ALA A 60 47.53 -22.11 -10.95
CA ALA A 60 48.05 -20.73 -10.98
C ALA A 60 48.67 -20.45 -12.38
N ILE A 61 49.29 -19.33 -12.76
CA ILE A 61 50.05 -18.27 -12.06
C ILE A 61 49.89 -16.94 -12.82
N GLY A 62 49.97 -15.79 -12.15
CA GLY A 62 50.11 -14.49 -12.82
C GLY A 62 50.36 -13.32 -11.85
N CYS A 63 51.61 -13.03 -11.51
CA CYS A 63 51.95 -11.87 -10.68
C CYS A 63 52.06 -10.58 -11.51
N GLY A 64 51.55 -9.47 -10.97
CA GLY A 64 51.74 -8.12 -11.49
C GLY A 64 51.49 -7.09 -10.39
N SER A 65 52.55 -6.63 -9.73
CA SER A 65 52.47 -5.77 -8.54
C SER A 65 52.70 -4.29 -8.85
N SER A 66 51.84 -3.43 -8.31
CA SER A 66 52.10 -2.00 -8.08
C SER A 66 51.17 -1.50 -6.97
N PRO A 67 51.59 -0.53 -6.14
CA PRO A 67 50.90 -0.22 -4.89
C PRO A 67 49.70 0.71 -5.11
N VAL A 68 48.49 0.17 -4.97
CA VAL A 68 47.32 1.00 -4.64
C VAL A 68 47.40 1.35 -3.16
N LEU A 69 47.37 2.63 -2.84
CA LEU A 69 47.42 3.13 -1.46
C LEU A 69 46.19 2.66 -0.66
N ALA A 70 46.40 2.42 0.64
CA ALA A 70 45.42 1.75 1.49
C ALA A 70 44.06 2.48 1.56
N GLN A 71 43.01 1.82 1.05
CA GLN A 71 41.63 2.07 1.49
C GLN A 71 41.40 1.23 2.75
N THR A 72 41.43 1.86 3.90
CA THR A 72 41.45 1.21 5.21
C THR A 72 40.09 0.67 5.63
N GLU A 73 39.96 -0.66 5.71
CA GLU A 73 39.46 -1.41 6.89
C GLU A 73 38.24 -0.83 7.66
N ALA A 74 37.25 -0.26 6.97
CA ALA A 74 36.10 0.43 7.58
C ALA A 74 34.74 -0.03 7.01
N ASN A 75 34.67 -1.28 6.54
CA ASN A 75 33.53 -1.78 5.76
C ASN A 75 32.64 -2.82 6.48
N SER A 76 33.01 -3.31 7.66
CA SER A 76 32.14 -4.22 8.44
C SER A 76 31.35 -3.49 9.51
N PHE A 77 30.24 -4.09 9.97
CA PHE A 77 29.51 -3.55 11.12
C PHE A 77 30.38 -3.57 12.39
N ALA A 78 31.30 -4.54 12.52
CA ALA A 78 32.14 -4.66 13.70
C ALA A 78 33.09 -3.46 13.85
N ASP A 79 33.71 -3.01 12.76
CA ASP A 79 34.64 -1.86 12.75
C ASP A 79 33.89 -0.57 13.12
N LEU A 80 32.74 -0.35 12.47
CA LEU A 80 31.87 0.80 12.67
C LEU A 80 31.29 0.83 14.10
N CYS A 81 30.86 -0.33 14.61
CA CYS A 81 30.36 -0.51 15.97
C CYS A 81 31.44 -0.26 17.02
N SER A 82 32.67 -0.72 16.78
CA SER A 82 33.80 -0.52 17.70
C SER A 82 34.19 0.95 17.84
N ARG A 83 33.99 1.74 16.76
CA ARG A 83 34.24 3.19 16.72
C ARG A 83 32.98 4.05 16.88
N ARG A 84 31.84 3.47 17.30
CA ARG A 84 30.55 4.16 17.37
C ARG A 84 30.54 5.43 18.22
N ASP A 85 31.44 5.53 19.19
CA ASP A 85 31.56 6.71 20.05
C ASP A 85 32.29 7.91 19.42
N GLU A 86 32.96 7.71 18.28
CA GLU A 86 33.49 8.76 17.40
C GLU A 86 32.42 9.30 16.43
N LEU A 87 31.35 8.53 16.18
CA LEU A 87 30.35 8.82 15.16
C LEU A 87 29.25 9.80 15.61
N PRO A 88 28.56 10.47 14.67
CA PRO A 88 27.37 11.27 14.95
C PRO A 88 26.32 10.54 15.80
N ARG A 89 25.54 11.31 16.59
CA ARG A 89 24.52 10.75 17.51
C ARG A 89 23.44 9.93 16.78
N SER A 90 23.11 10.31 15.55
CA SER A 90 22.20 9.60 14.65
C SER A 90 22.76 8.23 14.25
N ALA A 91 23.97 8.17 13.66
CA ALA A 91 24.67 6.93 13.32
C ALA A 91 24.83 6.01 14.54
N ARG A 92 25.27 6.55 15.69
CA ARG A 92 25.45 5.81 16.93
C ARG A 92 24.15 5.20 17.45
N ARG A 93 23.01 5.90 17.31
CA ARG A 93 21.70 5.35 17.64
C ARG A 93 21.36 4.17 16.72
N THR A 94 21.50 4.32 15.41
CA THR A 94 21.24 3.24 14.45
C THR A 94 22.10 2.01 14.76
N ILE A 95 23.38 2.20 15.14
CA ILE A 95 24.28 1.13 15.60
C ILE A 95 23.76 0.47 16.88
N ASN A 96 23.35 1.25 17.88
CA ASN A 96 22.79 0.70 19.12
C ASN A 96 21.49 -0.09 18.85
N THR A 97 20.61 0.38 17.95
CA THR A 97 19.45 -0.39 17.50
C THR A 97 19.86 -1.68 16.80
N LEU A 98 20.92 -1.66 15.99
CA LEU A 98 21.44 -2.88 15.34
C LEU A 98 21.98 -3.89 16.38
N LEU A 99 22.64 -3.41 17.45
CA LEU A 99 23.04 -4.21 18.62
C LEU A 99 21.83 -4.79 19.35
N ASP A 100 20.77 -4.01 19.64
CA ASP A 100 19.52 -4.49 20.25
C ASP A 100 18.87 -5.60 19.42
N LYS A 101 18.87 -5.46 18.09
CA LYS A 101 18.27 -6.44 17.16
C LYS A 101 19.16 -7.68 17.01
N ALA A 102 20.48 -7.55 17.19
CA ALA A 102 21.40 -8.68 17.34
C ALA A 102 21.25 -9.38 18.71
N LYS A 103 20.91 -8.63 19.76
CA LYS A 103 20.82 -9.01 21.19
C LYS A 103 22.18 -9.19 21.88
N THR A 104 23.17 -8.39 21.50
CA THR A 104 24.51 -8.42 22.10
C THR A 104 25.14 -7.02 22.01
N GLU A 105 26.04 -6.71 22.94
CA GLU A 105 26.86 -5.50 22.91
C GLU A 105 28.21 -5.75 22.21
N ASP A 106 28.56 -7.02 21.93
CA ASP A 106 29.79 -7.38 21.21
C ASP A 106 29.64 -7.11 19.71
N CYS A 107 30.52 -6.24 19.19
CA CYS A 107 30.47 -5.79 17.81
C CYS A 107 30.74 -6.92 16.78
N ALA A 108 31.49 -7.96 17.14
CA ALA A 108 31.82 -9.09 16.26
C ALA A 108 30.69 -10.14 16.25
N GLU A 109 30.12 -10.48 17.42
CA GLU A 109 28.92 -11.31 17.51
C GLU A 109 27.72 -10.64 16.81
N ALA A 110 27.60 -9.31 16.93
CA ALA A 110 26.59 -8.55 16.22
C ALA A 110 26.80 -8.57 14.69
N GLN A 111 28.03 -8.37 14.20
CA GLN A 111 28.38 -8.53 12.78
C GLN A 111 28.00 -9.93 12.26
N GLN A 112 28.33 -11.00 12.98
CA GLN A 112 27.96 -12.38 12.61
C GLN A 112 26.42 -12.56 12.60
N THR A 113 25.74 -12.04 13.62
CA THR A 113 24.29 -12.14 13.76
C THR A 113 23.54 -11.38 12.67
N LEU A 114 23.99 -10.17 12.32
CA LEU A 114 23.36 -9.32 11.30
C LEU A 114 23.64 -9.81 9.88
N THR A 115 24.86 -10.30 9.59
CA THR A 115 25.20 -10.91 8.29
C THR A 115 24.46 -12.21 8.02
N SER A 116 24.03 -12.94 9.05
CA SER A 116 23.17 -14.12 8.89
C SER A 116 21.73 -13.82 8.45
N ARG A 117 21.28 -12.56 8.54
CA ARG A 117 19.86 -12.16 8.34
C ARG A 117 19.63 -11.49 6.99
N SER A 118 18.73 -12.05 6.18
CA SER A 118 18.22 -11.43 4.96
C SER A 118 17.05 -10.46 5.20
N ILE A 119 16.48 -10.44 6.41
CA ILE A 119 15.34 -9.64 6.83
C ILE A 119 15.76 -8.82 8.06
N LEU A 120 15.56 -7.50 8.01
CA LEU A 120 15.85 -6.59 9.11
C LEU A 120 14.68 -5.64 9.35
N ASP A 121 14.27 -5.51 10.62
CA ASP A 121 13.16 -4.67 11.04
C ASP A 121 13.64 -3.66 12.10
N LEU A 122 13.67 -2.39 11.71
CA LEU A 122 14.07 -1.23 12.50
C LEU A 122 12.88 -0.27 12.73
N SER A 123 11.65 -0.77 12.66
CA SER A 123 10.46 0.06 12.89
C SER A 123 10.42 0.67 14.29
N SER A 124 9.81 1.86 14.41
CA SER A 124 9.58 2.59 15.68
C SER A 124 10.83 2.71 16.56
N SER A 125 12.01 2.87 15.95
CA SER A 125 13.32 2.80 16.62
C SER A 125 14.07 4.14 16.69
N ASP A 126 13.42 5.23 16.28
CA ASP A 126 13.96 6.60 16.20
C ASP A 126 15.25 6.71 15.34
N VAL A 127 15.33 5.89 14.27
CA VAL A 127 16.40 5.88 13.27
C VAL A 127 16.31 7.14 12.39
N GLU A 128 17.46 7.70 12.06
CA GLU A 128 17.58 8.96 11.29
C GLU A 128 18.67 8.83 10.21
N ASP A 129 19.83 8.29 10.59
CA ASP A 129 20.99 8.05 9.72
C ASP A 129 21.06 6.56 9.34
N LEU A 130 21.07 6.29 8.04
CA LEU A 130 21.10 4.94 7.46
C LEU A 130 22.51 4.46 7.09
N THR A 131 23.56 5.27 7.27
CA THR A 131 24.96 4.92 6.97
C THR A 131 25.38 3.57 7.58
N PRO A 132 25.01 3.22 8.83
CA PRO A 132 25.34 1.92 9.41
C PRO A 132 24.69 0.69 8.74
N LEU A 133 23.78 0.88 7.77
CA LEU A 133 23.23 -0.22 6.98
C LEU A 133 24.11 -0.58 5.78
N GLN A 134 25.05 0.28 5.37
CA GLN A 134 25.92 0.02 4.21
C GLN A 134 26.78 -1.25 4.37
N SER A 135 27.10 -1.64 5.61
CA SER A 135 27.81 -2.88 5.94
C SER A 135 26.94 -4.15 5.86
N LEU A 136 25.67 -4.06 5.44
CA LEU A 136 24.72 -5.17 5.35
C LEU A 136 24.16 -5.42 3.91
N PRO A 137 25.00 -5.47 2.85
CA PRO A 137 24.58 -5.49 1.43
C PRO A 137 23.82 -6.76 0.99
N HIS A 138 23.75 -7.77 1.85
CA HIS A 138 23.03 -9.04 1.67
C HIS A 138 21.53 -8.95 2.01
N LEU A 139 21.07 -7.83 2.59
CA LEU A 139 19.66 -7.64 2.95
C LEU A 139 18.72 -7.73 1.74
N ARG A 140 17.58 -8.38 1.96
CA ARG A 140 16.49 -8.56 0.98
C ARG A 140 15.19 -7.91 1.42
N GLN A 141 14.96 -7.79 2.72
CA GLN A 141 13.80 -7.10 3.28
C GLN A 141 14.25 -6.14 4.37
N LEU A 142 13.83 -4.88 4.28
CA LEU A 142 14.14 -3.84 5.25
C LEU A 142 12.86 -3.07 5.63
N ASN A 143 12.57 -3.02 6.92
CA ASN A 143 11.47 -2.22 7.47
C ASN A 143 12.01 -1.08 8.33
N LEU A 144 11.66 0.15 7.95
CA LEU A 144 11.99 1.42 8.59
C LEU A 144 10.74 2.24 8.94
N TYR A 145 9.56 1.60 8.99
CA TYR A 145 8.28 2.20 9.42
C TYR A 145 8.41 3.03 10.71
N ASP A 146 7.82 4.23 10.76
CA ASP A 146 7.78 5.11 11.96
C ASP A 146 9.18 5.44 12.49
N ASN A 147 9.90 6.27 11.74
CA ASN A 147 11.25 6.73 12.07
C ASN A 147 11.43 8.21 11.64
N ARG A 148 12.68 8.69 11.54
CA ARG A 148 13.01 10.09 11.18
C ARG A 148 13.91 10.17 9.94
N VAL A 149 13.95 9.12 9.13
CA VAL A 149 14.76 9.05 7.91
C VAL A 149 14.38 10.17 6.94
N GLU A 150 15.39 10.85 6.40
CA GLU A 150 15.23 11.85 5.33
C GLU A 150 16.19 11.58 4.16
N ASP A 151 17.45 11.21 4.43
CA ASP A 151 18.40 10.73 3.40
C ASP A 151 18.28 9.22 3.16
N LEU A 152 18.19 8.84 1.88
CA LEU A 152 18.13 7.45 1.41
C LEU A 152 19.41 7.00 0.70
N THR A 153 20.40 7.88 0.53
CA THR A 153 21.69 7.60 -0.14
C THR A 153 22.36 6.30 0.35
N PRO A 154 22.40 5.99 1.67
CA PRO A 154 22.96 4.73 2.17
C PRO A 154 22.29 3.46 1.63
N LEU A 155 21.03 3.52 1.19
CA LEU A 155 20.32 2.36 0.64
C LEU A 155 20.87 1.90 -0.72
N GLN A 156 21.62 2.74 -1.44
CA GLN A 156 22.28 2.34 -2.69
C GLN A 156 23.27 1.17 -2.49
N SER A 157 23.82 1.02 -1.29
CA SER A 157 24.68 -0.10 -0.89
C SER A 157 23.91 -1.41 -0.64
N LEU A 158 22.58 -1.43 -0.79
CA LEU A 158 21.72 -2.60 -0.54
C LEU A 158 21.07 -3.16 -1.83
N PRO A 159 21.83 -3.50 -2.90
CA PRO A 159 21.31 -3.86 -4.22
C PRO A 159 20.62 -5.23 -4.29
N ASN A 160 20.28 -5.82 -3.14
CA ASN A 160 19.58 -7.11 -3.02
C ASN A 160 18.18 -6.98 -2.39
N LEU A 161 17.75 -5.77 -2.01
CA LEU A 161 16.40 -5.50 -1.51
C LEU A 161 15.34 -5.87 -2.54
N THR A 162 14.38 -6.67 -2.10
CA THR A 162 13.15 -7.03 -2.82
C THR A 162 11.90 -6.44 -2.14
N ILE A 163 11.95 -6.19 -0.83
CA ILE A 163 10.90 -5.51 -0.06
C ILE A 163 11.51 -4.38 0.76
N LEU A 164 10.95 -3.17 0.64
CA LEU A 164 11.39 -1.99 1.38
C LEU A 164 10.17 -1.24 1.92
N SER A 165 10.16 -1.01 3.23
CA SER A 165 9.14 -0.22 3.93
C SER A 165 9.81 0.99 4.57
N LEU A 166 9.41 2.18 4.13
CA LEU A 166 9.89 3.51 4.56
C LEU A 166 8.72 4.40 5.03
N THR A 167 7.59 3.77 5.34
CA THR A 167 6.34 4.37 5.80
C THR A 167 6.52 5.29 7.02
N GLN A 168 5.82 6.41 7.10
CA GLN A 168 5.83 7.36 8.24
C GLN A 168 7.26 7.81 8.60
N ASN A 169 7.89 8.53 7.68
CA ASN A 169 9.24 9.10 7.81
C ASN A 169 9.23 10.59 7.42
N ARG A 170 10.34 11.13 6.91
CA ARG A 170 10.50 12.55 6.54
C ARG A 170 11.03 12.74 5.12
N ILE A 171 10.99 11.66 4.33
CA ILE A 171 11.63 11.54 3.01
C ILE A 171 11.00 12.54 2.03
N ARG A 172 11.86 13.12 1.19
CA ARG A 172 11.50 14.00 0.07
C ARG A 172 12.10 13.51 -1.22
N ASP A 173 13.41 13.27 -1.21
CA ASP A 173 14.16 12.71 -2.33
C ASP A 173 14.15 11.17 -2.28
N ILE A 174 13.69 10.57 -3.38
CA ILE A 174 13.74 9.12 -3.61
C ILE A 174 14.63 8.75 -4.82
N THR A 175 15.44 9.68 -5.32
CA THR A 175 16.48 9.42 -6.33
C THR A 175 17.42 8.27 -5.94
N PRO A 176 17.82 8.11 -4.67
CA PRO A 176 18.65 6.96 -4.26
C PRO A 176 18.03 5.58 -4.52
N LEU A 177 16.70 5.47 -4.64
CA LEU A 177 16.02 4.19 -4.86
C LEU A 177 16.16 3.67 -6.31
N GLN A 178 16.53 4.50 -7.29
CA GLN A 178 16.52 4.15 -8.72
C GLN A 178 17.40 2.94 -9.10
N SER A 179 18.41 2.63 -8.29
CA SER A 179 19.32 1.49 -8.48
C SER A 179 18.79 0.17 -7.91
N LEU A 180 17.73 0.19 -7.10
CA LEU A 180 17.18 -0.96 -6.39
C LEU A 180 16.20 -1.77 -7.25
N THR A 181 16.59 -2.05 -8.49
CA THR A 181 15.75 -2.65 -9.55
C THR A 181 15.25 -4.09 -9.25
N LYS A 182 15.66 -4.69 -8.12
CA LYS A 182 15.13 -5.96 -7.60
C LYS A 182 13.90 -5.78 -6.69
N LEU A 183 13.50 -4.56 -6.35
CA LEU A 183 12.31 -4.29 -5.56
C LEU A 183 11.05 -4.82 -6.25
N THR A 184 10.29 -5.64 -5.53
CA THR A 184 8.95 -6.12 -5.91
C THR A 184 7.87 -5.50 -5.04
N SER A 185 8.22 -5.04 -3.83
CA SER A 185 7.31 -4.28 -2.97
C SER A 185 8.02 -3.07 -2.33
N LEU A 186 7.39 -1.90 -2.43
CA LEU A 186 7.87 -0.64 -1.88
C LEU A 186 6.72 0.10 -1.21
N ASN A 187 6.89 0.49 0.06
CA ASN A 187 5.96 1.36 0.77
C ASN A 187 6.66 2.64 1.23
N LEU A 188 6.11 3.78 0.85
CA LEU A 188 6.57 5.15 1.10
C LEU A 188 5.44 6.02 1.69
N ASP A 189 4.35 5.43 2.22
CA ASP A 189 3.23 6.17 2.82
C ASP A 189 3.71 7.15 3.91
N GLY A 190 3.06 8.31 4.04
CA GLY A 190 3.32 9.23 5.14
C GLY A 190 4.72 9.84 5.08
N ASN A 191 5.06 10.41 3.93
CA ASN A 191 6.31 11.12 3.69
C ASN A 191 6.00 12.51 3.09
N ARG A 192 6.96 13.13 2.40
CA ARG A 192 6.84 14.47 1.78
C ARG A 192 7.34 14.44 0.33
N ILE A 193 7.09 13.32 -0.34
CA ILE A 193 7.55 13.06 -1.70
C ILE A 193 6.60 13.76 -2.67
N SER A 194 7.15 14.46 -3.66
CA SER A 194 6.38 15.12 -4.74
C SER A 194 6.88 14.73 -6.13
N ASP A 195 8.19 14.51 -6.28
CA ASP A 195 8.80 13.90 -7.46
C ASP A 195 8.95 12.39 -7.27
N ILE A 196 8.46 11.61 -8.23
CA ILE A 196 8.57 10.14 -8.28
C ILE A 196 9.28 9.62 -9.53
N SER A 197 9.93 10.49 -10.31
CA SER A 197 10.63 10.17 -11.56
C SER A 197 11.59 8.98 -11.44
N SER A 198 12.28 8.86 -10.29
CA SER A 198 13.23 7.78 -9.99
C SER A 198 12.60 6.38 -9.93
N LEU A 199 11.28 6.27 -9.71
CA LEU A 199 10.58 4.97 -9.65
C LEU A 199 10.45 4.30 -11.02
N SER A 200 10.59 5.05 -12.12
CA SER A 200 10.41 4.56 -13.50
C SER A 200 11.33 3.40 -13.88
N THR A 201 12.47 3.22 -13.19
CA THR A 201 13.38 2.08 -13.40
C THR A 201 12.91 0.79 -12.72
N LEU A 202 12.03 0.88 -11.72
CA LEU A 202 11.67 -0.20 -10.79
C LEU A 202 10.58 -1.13 -11.35
N THR A 203 10.70 -1.50 -12.63
CA THR A 203 9.80 -2.33 -13.45
C THR A 203 9.59 -3.78 -12.95
N ASN A 204 10.03 -4.11 -11.73
CA ASN A 204 9.75 -5.35 -11.02
C ASN A 204 8.74 -5.19 -9.87
N LEU A 205 8.34 -3.96 -9.53
CA LEU A 205 7.31 -3.68 -8.52
C LEU A 205 5.97 -4.33 -8.91
N THR A 206 5.42 -5.12 -7.99
CA THR A 206 4.05 -5.65 -8.03
C THR A 206 3.16 -4.98 -6.99
N ALA A 207 3.73 -4.37 -5.95
CA ALA A 207 3.01 -3.59 -4.95
C ALA A 207 3.75 -2.29 -4.62
N LEU A 208 3.07 -1.16 -4.79
CA LEU A 208 3.61 0.17 -4.51
C LEU A 208 2.58 0.96 -3.69
N ASP A 209 3.02 1.59 -2.60
CA ASP A 209 2.20 2.49 -1.80
C ASP A 209 2.93 3.82 -1.60
N LEU A 210 2.30 4.88 -2.09
CA LEU A 210 2.72 6.28 -2.11
C LEU A 210 1.66 7.17 -1.46
N SER A 211 0.76 6.59 -0.65
CA SER A 211 -0.32 7.33 0.02
C SER A 211 0.24 8.41 0.97
N SER A 212 -0.57 9.41 1.33
CA SER A 212 -0.21 10.44 2.33
C SER A 212 1.10 11.18 1.99
N ASN A 213 1.18 11.74 0.77
CA ASN A 213 2.36 12.42 0.22
C ASN A 213 1.95 13.72 -0.53
N GLU A 214 2.85 14.29 -1.33
CA GLU A 214 2.68 15.59 -2.00
C GLU A 214 2.65 15.46 -3.55
N ILE A 215 2.35 14.27 -4.07
CA ILE A 215 2.50 13.89 -5.49
C ILE A 215 1.33 14.43 -6.32
N SER A 216 1.63 14.98 -7.51
CA SER A 216 0.63 15.36 -8.53
C SER A 216 0.90 14.77 -9.92
N ASP A 217 2.15 14.40 -10.23
CA ASP A 217 2.55 13.79 -11.51
C ASP A 217 2.73 12.27 -11.33
N LEU A 218 2.08 11.49 -12.19
CA LEU A 218 2.10 10.03 -12.20
C LEU A 218 2.87 9.42 -13.38
N THR A 219 3.49 10.22 -14.25
CA THR A 219 4.19 9.77 -15.48
C THR A 219 5.23 8.67 -15.22
N ALA A 220 5.93 8.73 -14.08
CA ALA A 220 6.90 7.73 -13.67
C ALA A 220 6.32 6.32 -13.41
N LEU A 221 5.00 6.21 -13.23
CA LEU A 221 4.32 4.93 -12.97
C LEU A 221 3.99 4.16 -14.26
N SER A 222 3.85 4.81 -15.41
CA SER A 222 3.46 4.14 -16.66
C SER A 222 4.33 2.93 -17.09
N PRO A 223 5.66 2.88 -16.82
CA PRO A 223 6.48 1.70 -17.09
C PRO A 223 6.22 0.51 -16.14
N LEU A 224 5.55 0.73 -15.01
CA LEU A 224 5.42 -0.24 -13.91
C LEU A 224 4.27 -1.24 -14.12
N THR A 225 4.14 -1.75 -15.34
CA THR A 225 3.00 -2.58 -15.79
C THR A 225 2.81 -3.92 -15.06
N LYS A 226 3.72 -4.28 -14.14
CA LYS A 226 3.58 -5.44 -13.23
C LYS A 226 2.85 -5.13 -11.93
N LEU A 227 2.48 -3.87 -11.67
CA LEU A 227 1.72 -3.50 -10.48
C LEU A 227 0.36 -4.21 -10.46
N ASP A 228 0.13 -4.90 -9.35
CA ASP A 228 -1.12 -5.53 -8.92
C ASP A 228 -1.80 -4.65 -7.85
N LEU A 229 -1.00 -4.04 -6.96
CA LEU A 229 -1.47 -3.16 -5.89
C LEU A 229 -0.85 -1.75 -6.01
N LEU A 230 -1.68 -0.71 -6.00
CA LEU A 230 -1.23 0.69 -6.03
C LEU A 230 -2.00 1.57 -5.03
N GLY A 231 -1.29 2.11 -4.04
CA GLY A 231 -1.78 3.12 -3.09
C GLY A 231 -1.30 4.52 -3.47
N LEU A 232 -2.24 5.45 -3.69
CA LEU A 232 -2.03 6.86 -4.06
C LEU A 232 -2.97 7.81 -3.29
N ASN A 233 -3.58 7.34 -2.19
CA ASN A 233 -4.54 8.13 -1.41
C ASN A 233 -3.88 9.37 -0.78
N ALA A 234 -4.64 10.40 -0.43
CA ALA A 234 -4.14 11.60 0.27
C ALA A 234 -2.91 12.23 -0.43
N ASN A 235 -3.11 12.69 -1.66
CA ASN A 235 -2.10 13.30 -2.53
C ASN A 235 -2.69 14.54 -3.24
N ARG A 236 -2.09 14.99 -4.35
CA ARG A 236 -2.52 16.16 -5.15
C ARG A 236 -2.80 15.77 -6.61
N ILE A 237 -3.31 14.56 -6.82
CA ILE A 237 -3.51 13.96 -8.15
C ILE A 237 -4.82 14.47 -8.74
N SER A 238 -4.78 14.93 -9.99
CA SER A 238 -5.96 15.23 -10.82
C SER A 238 -5.94 14.56 -12.19
N VAL A 239 -4.78 14.14 -12.70
CA VAL A 239 -4.60 13.53 -14.02
C VAL A 239 -4.22 12.05 -13.89
N LEU A 240 -5.11 11.17 -14.34
CA LEU A 240 -4.95 9.71 -14.22
C LEU A 240 -4.38 9.03 -15.48
N THR A 241 -4.15 9.76 -16.57
CA THR A 241 -3.65 9.22 -17.86
C THR A 241 -2.44 8.28 -17.72
N PRO A 242 -1.43 8.56 -16.88
CA PRO A 242 -0.28 7.66 -16.70
C PRO A 242 -0.61 6.26 -16.16
N LEU A 243 -1.80 6.04 -15.58
CA LEU A 243 -2.23 4.75 -15.06
C LEU A 243 -2.78 3.81 -16.15
N GLN A 244 -3.18 4.32 -17.32
CA GLN A 244 -3.78 3.52 -18.41
C GLN A 244 -3.04 2.21 -18.77
N PRO A 245 -1.69 2.14 -18.76
CA PRO A 245 -0.94 0.90 -19.06
C PRO A 245 -0.94 -0.15 -17.93
N LEU A 246 -1.41 0.19 -16.73
CA LEU A 246 -1.31 -0.65 -15.54
C LEU A 246 -2.42 -1.71 -15.45
N THR A 247 -2.72 -2.36 -16.56
CA THR A 247 -3.88 -3.27 -16.72
C THR A 247 -3.82 -4.54 -15.85
N ASN A 248 -2.75 -4.76 -15.08
CA ASN A 248 -2.63 -5.86 -14.12
C ASN A 248 -3.13 -5.49 -12.71
N LEU A 249 -3.45 -4.21 -12.43
CA LEU A 249 -3.95 -3.77 -11.13
C LEU A 249 -5.23 -4.52 -10.72
N SER A 250 -5.23 -5.06 -9.50
CA SER A 250 -6.42 -5.59 -8.82
C SER A 250 -6.92 -4.68 -7.69
N LEU A 251 -6.03 -3.94 -7.00
CA LEU A 251 -6.40 -2.95 -5.99
C LEU A 251 -5.79 -1.57 -6.30
N LEU A 252 -6.64 -0.54 -6.36
CA LEU A 252 -6.22 0.86 -6.58
C LEU A 252 -6.86 1.81 -5.56
N GLY A 253 -6.03 2.50 -4.78
CA GLY A 253 -6.46 3.55 -3.85
C GLY A 253 -6.11 4.94 -4.35
N LEU A 254 -7.13 5.76 -4.60
CA LEU A 254 -7.05 7.14 -5.11
C LEU A 254 -7.88 8.12 -4.26
N ALA A 255 -8.25 7.75 -3.03
CA ALA A 255 -9.05 8.61 -2.15
C ALA A 255 -8.30 9.90 -1.76
N ASP A 256 -9.03 10.92 -1.32
CA ASP A 256 -8.47 12.20 -0.83
C ASP A 256 -7.52 12.86 -1.85
N ASN A 257 -8.06 13.15 -3.04
CA ASN A 257 -7.33 13.72 -4.19
C ASN A 257 -8.18 14.79 -4.91
N GLN A 258 -7.81 15.16 -6.14
CA GLN A 258 -8.42 16.22 -6.94
C GLN A 258 -8.91 15.71 -8.30
N ILE A 259 -9.39 14.46 -8.33
CA ILE A 259 -9.79 13.76 -9.55
C ILE A 259 -11.20 14.19 -9.97
N THR A 260 -11.34 14.53 -11.26
CA THR A 260 -12.64 14.79 -11.93
C THR A 260 -12.90 13.81 -13.08
N ASP A 261 -11.87 13.39 -13.81
CA ASP A 261 -11.98 12.52 -14.99
C ASP A 261 -11.55 11.08 -14.66
N LEU A 262 -12.45 10.13 -14.89
CA LEU A 262 -12.23 8.69 -14.70
C LEU A 262 -11.94 7.95 -16.02
N THR A 263 -11.97 8.62 -17.18
CA THR A 263 -11.68 8.04 -18.51
C THR A 263 -10.37 7.24 -18.56
N PRO A 264 -9.28 7.63 -17.87
CA PRO A 264 -8.07 6.81 -17.80
C PRO A 264 -8.20 5.45 -17.11
N LEU A 265 -9.22 5.25 -16.26
CA LEU A 265 -9.40 4.00 -15.52
C LEU A 265 -10.07 2.90 -16.34
N GLN A 266 -10.74 3.22 -17.46
CA GLN A 266 -11.55 2.27 -18.23
C GLN A 266 -10.79 1.02 -18.75
N SER A 267 -9.46 1.10 -18.87
CA SER A 267 -8.59 -0.01 -19.30
C SER A 267 -8.23 -0.99 -18.17
N LEU A 268 -8.49 -0.63 -16.91
CA LEU A 268 -8.03 -1.37 -15.72
C LEU A 268 -9.02 -2.49 -15.34
N THR A 269 -9.49 -3.25 -16.31
CA THR A 269 -10.59 -4.23 -16.18
C THR A 269 -10.30 -5.43 -15.28
N ASN A 270 -9.11 -5.50 -14.68
CA ASN A 270 -8.74 -6.47 -13.65
C ASN A 270 -8.98 -5.99 -12.21
N LEU A 271 -9.35 -4.72 -12.00
CA LEU A 271 -9.65 -4.16 -10.68
C LEU A 271 -10.77 -4.94 -9.97
N ALA A 272 -10.48 -5.36 -8.75
CA ALA A 272 -11.39 -5.99 -7.80
C ALA A 272 -11.78 -5.02 -6.68
N ALA A 273 -10.91 -4.07 -6.32
CA ALA A 273 -11.26 -2.95 -5.44
C ALA A 273 -10.73 -1.60 -5.95
N LEU A 274 -11.57 -0.58 -5.85
CA LEU A 274 -11.25 0.80 -6.22
C LEU A 274 -11.77 1.75 -5.15
N SER A 275 -10.89 2.64 -4.65
CA SER A 275 -11.27 3.71 -3.72
C SER A 275 -11.06 5.07 -4.37
N LEU A 276 -12.13 5.84 -4.52
CA LEU A 276 -12.18 7.17 -5.12
C LEU A 276 -12.85 8.20 -4.18
N ASN A 277 -12.93 7.88 -2.88
CA ASN A 277 -13.55 8.75 -1.87
C ASN A 277 -12.88 10.14 -1.82
N ASN A 278 -13.63 11.17 -1.41
CA ASN A 278 -13.12 12.53 -1.21
C ASN A 278 -12.39 13.07 -2.45
N ASN A 279 -13.11 13.15 -3.57
CA ASN A 279 -12.64 13.66 -4.87
C ASN A 279 -13.69 14.65 -5.45
N GLN A 280 -13.61 14.95 -6.75
CA GLN A 280 -14.48 15.91 -7.44
C GLN A 280 -15.20 15.24 -8.63
N ILE A 281 -15.59 13.98 -8.45
CA ILE A 281 -16.16 13.13 -9.51
C ILE A 281 -17.65 13.44 -9.69
N THR A 282 -18.07 13.63 -10.94
CA THR A 282 -19.47 13.82 -11.34
C THR A 282 -19.98 12.72 -12.30
N ASP A 283 -19.09 12.08 -13.05
CA ASP A 283 -19.40 11.09 -14.10
C ASP A 283 -18.77 9.72 -13.74
N LEU A 284 -19.61 8.69 -13.70
CA LEU A 284 -19.23 7.31 -13.40
C LEU A 284 -19.24 6.41 -14.64
N THR A 285 -19.60 6.92 -15.82
CA THR A 285 -19.67 6.13 -17.07
C THR A 285 -18.33 5.49 -17.49
N PRO A 286 -17.13 6.04 -17.18
CA PRO A 286 -15.87 5.33 -17.43
C PRO A 286 -15.67 4.05 -16.60
N LEU A 287 -16.39 3.90 -15.47
CA LEU A 287 -16.27 2.72 -14.61
C LEU A 287 -16.98 1.49 -15.19
N GLN A 288 -17.88 1.64 -16.17
CA GLN A 288 -18.75 0.56 -16.67
C GLN A 288 -18.01 -0.68 -17.20
N SER A 289 -16.74 -0.56 -17.61
CA SER A 289 -15.91 -1.67 -18.06
C SER A 289 -15.30 -2.50 -16.92
N LEU A 290 -15.30 -1.98 -15.69
CA LEU A 290 -14.64 -2.54 -14.52
C LEU A 290 -15.49 -3.62 -13.82
N THR A 291 -16.12 -4.49 -14.62
CA THR A 291 -17.11 -5.48 -14.17
C THR A 291 -16.57 -6.55 -13.21
N ARG A 292 -15.26 -6.54 -12.92
CA ARG A 292 -14.60 -7.37 -11.90
C ARG A 292 -14.56 -6.74 -10.49
N LEU A 293 -14.95 -5.48 -10.35
CA LEU A 293 -15.03 -4.81 -9.05
C LEU A 293 -16.00 -5.55 -8.12
N THR A 294 -15.54 -5.80 -6.89
CA THR A 294 -16.38 -6.26 -5.78
C THR A 294 -16.50 -5.19 -4.68
N ILE A 295 -15.50 -4.32 -4.52
CA ILE A 295 -15.52 -3.20 -3.58
C ILE A 295 -15.30 -1.87 -4.34
N LEU A 296 -16.22 -0.92 -4.15
CA LEU A 296 -16.12 0.43 -4.73
C LEU A 296 -16.44 1.51 -3.70
N GLY A 297 -15.49 2.41 -3.45
CA GLY A 297 -15.69 3.62 -2.66
C GLY A 297 -15.80 4.85 -3.57
N LEU A 298 -16.89 5.60 -3.43
CA LEU A 298 -17.18 6.87 -4.10
C LEU A 298 -17.72 7.94 -3.12
N ASP A 299 -17.52 7.75 -1.81
CA ASP A 299 -18.01 8.66 -0.77
C ASP A 299 -17.40 10.07 -0.90
N GLY A 300 -18.16 11.13 -0.61
CA GLY A 300 -17.62 12.50 -0.60
C GLY A 300 -17.22 13.00 -2.00
N ASN A 301 -18.16 12.96 -2.95
CA ASN A 301 -17.97 13.40 -4.33
C ASN A 301 -19.11 14.35 -4.77
N GLN A 302 -19.25 14.59 -6.08
CA GLN A 302 -20.26 15.46 -6.69
C GLN A 302 -21.20 14.65 -7.60
N ILE A 303 -21.49 13.41 -7.19
CA ILE A 303 -22.26 12.46 -7.98
C ILE A 303 -23.75 12.78 -7.85
N THR A 304 -24.38 13.12 -8.97
CA THR A 304 -25.83 13.34 -9.10
C THR A 304 -26.55 12.17 -9.77
N THR A 305 -25.82 11.35 -10.54
CA THR A 305 -26.37 10.21 -11.29
C THR A 305 -25.46 8.99 -11.19
N LEU A 306 -26.07 7.82 -11.06
CA LEU A 306 -25.38 6.53 -10.89
C LEU A 306 -25.14 5.79 -12.22
N ASN A 307 -25.24 6.50 -13.35
CA ASN A 307 -24.99 5.96 -14.69
C ASN A 307 -23.54 5.53 -14.88
N GLY A 308 -23.34 4.28 -15.30
CA GLY A 308 -22.05 3.59 -15.35
C GLY A 308 -21.97 2.44 -14.35
N LEU A 309 -22.67 2.53 -13.21
CA LEU A 309 -22.66 1.47 -12.20
C LEU A 309 -23.48 0.23 -12.60
N GLN A 310 -24.46 0.35 -13.52
CA GLN A 310 -25.38 -0.75 -13.89
C GLN A 310 -24.68 -2.05 -14.33
N ALA A 311 -23.47 -1.94 -14.88
CA ALA A 311 -22.69 -3.08 -15.37
C ALA A 311 -21.89 -3.82 -14.27
N LEU A 312 -21.76 -3.23 -13.08
CA LEU A 312 -20.85 -3.68 -12.02
C LEU A 312 -21.47 -4.74 -11.10
N THR A 313 -22.14 -5.72 -11.70
CA THR A 313 -23.00 -6.71 -11.01
C THR A 313 -22.27 -7.63 -10.03
N ASN A 314 -20.93 -7.59 -9.96
CA ASN A 314 -20.13 -8.31 -8.97
C ASN A 314 -19.83 -7.51 -7.68
N ILE A 315 -20.30 -6.25 -7.57
CA ILE A 315 -20.09 -5.43 -6.36
C ILE A 315 -20.81 -6.03 -5.14
N ASP A 316 -20.04 -6.28 -4.08
CA ASP A 316 -20.46 -6.73 -2.76
C ASP A 316 -20.58 -5.55 -1.75
N THR A 317 -19.76 -4.50 -1.93
CA THR A 317 -19.66 -3.34 -1.03
C THR A 317 -19.56 -2.04 -1.82
N LEU A 318 -20.47 -1.10 -1.58
CA LEU A 318 -20.55 0.19 -2.29
C LEU A 318 -20.72 1.36 -1.31
N GLY A 319 -19.75 2.26 -1.28
CA GLY A 319 -19.82 3.55 -0.58
C GLY A 319 -20.19 4.67 -1.56
N LEU A 320 -21.33 5.35 -1.31
CA LEU A 320 -21.85 6.46 -2.09
C LEU A 320 -22.30 7.63 -1.19
N SER A 321 -21.88 7.66 0.08
CA SER A 321 -22.30 8.67 1.03
C SER A 321 -21.79 10.06 0.65
N ASN A 322 -22.44 11.13 1.14
CA ASN A 322 -21.99 12.52 0.94
C ASN A 322 -21.86 12.89 -0.55
N ASN A 323 -22.96 12.74 -1.28
CA ASN A 323 -23.10 13.05 -2.71
C ASN A 323 -24.42 13.83 -2.94
N GLN A 324 -24.92 13.93 -4.18
CA GLN A 324 -26.18 14.60 -4.54
C GLN A 324 -27.13 13.62 -5.27
N ILE A 325 -27.17 12.36 -4.83
CA ILE A 325 -27.91 11.29 -5.51
C ILE A 325 -29.40 11.42 -5.19
N THR A 326 -30.23 11.37 -6.25
CA THR A 326 -31.71 11.34 -6.15
C THR A 326 -32.33 10.06 -6.72
N ASP A 327 -31.79 9.54 -7.83
CA ASP A 327 -32.27 8.32 -8.50
C ASP A 327 -31.40 7.09 -8.20
N LEU A 328 -32.04 6.05 -7.67
CA LEU A 328 -31.43 4.76 -7.34
C LEU A 328 -31.70 3.66 -8.40
N THR A 329 -32.42 3.96 -9.48
CA THR A 329 -32.72 3.02 -10.57
C THR A 329 -31.47 2.31 -11.12
N PRO A 330 -30.30 2.98 -11.29
CA PRO A 330 -29.08 2.30 -11.74
C PRO A 330 -28.54 1.21 -10.81
N LEU A 331 -28.96 1.15 -9.53
CA LEU A 331 -28.53 0.11 -8.59
C LEU A 331 -29.33 -1.20 -8.71
N GLN A 332 -30.49 -1.21 -9.37
CA GLN A 332 -31.34 -2.40 -9.53
C GLN A 332 -30.62 -3.68 -9.99
N PRO A 333 -29.63 -3.65 -10.92
CA PRO A 333 -28.92 -4.84 -11.37
C PRO A 333 -27.92 -5.42 -10.35
N LEU A 334 -27.57 -4.68 -9.29
CA LEU A 334 -26.45 -4.98 -8.39
C LEU A 334 -26.82 -5.96 -7.28
N THR A 335 -27.47 -7.07 -7.64
CA THR A 335 -28.08 -8.03 -6.71
C THR A 335 -27.09 -8.78 -5.82
N ASN A 336 -25.78 -8.68 -6.06
CA ASN A 336 -24.73 -9.20 -5.17
C ASN A 336 -24.36 -8.27 -4.01
N LEU A 337 -24.90 -7.04 -3.96
CA LEU A 337 -24.64 -6.09 -2.88
C LEU A 337 -24.99 -6.67 -1.51
N THR A 338 -24.05 -6.57 -0.57
CA THR A 338 -24.20 -6.96 0.84
C THR A 338 -24.11 -5.75 1.78
N ALA A 339 -23.35 -4.71 1.41
CA ALA A 339 -23.23 -3.47 2.15
C ALA A 339 -23.34 -2.26 1.20
N LEU A 340 -24.22 -1.32 1.54
CA LEU A 340 -24.48 -0.10 0.76
C LEU A 340 -24.61 1.11 1.70
N ASP A 341 -23.76 2.13 1.53
CA ASP A 341 -23.91 3.42 2.20
C ASP A 341 -24.37 4.49 1.20
N LEU A 342 -25.57 5.02 1.43
CA LEU A 342 -26.20 6.10 0.67
C LEU A 342 -26.48 7.32 1.57
N SER A 343 -25.89 7.39 2.77
CA SER A 343 -26.16 8.48 3.71
C SER A 343 -25.68 9.85 3.22
N ASN A 344 -26.35 10.92 3.64
CA ASN A 344 -26.03 12.30 3.21
C ASN A 344 -26.17 12.44 1.68
N ASN A 345 -27.39 12.25 1.18
CA ASN A 345 -27.81 12.38 -0.21
C ASN A 345 -29.23 12.98 -0.29
N GLU A 346 -29.80 13.10 -1.49
CA GLU A 346 -31.09 13.73 -1.77
C GLU A 346 -32.19 12.68 -2.09
N ILE A 347 -32.09 11.48 -1.51
CA ILE A 347 -32.94 10.33 -1.85
C ILE A 347 -34.33 10.45 -1.20
N THR A 348 -35.38 10.35 -2.01
CA THR A 348 -36.78 10.35 -1.54
C THR A 348 -37.51 9.01 -1.72
N ASP A 349 -37.07 8.17 -2.66
CA ASP A 349 -37.67 6.86 -2.97
C ASP A 349 -36.65 5.72 -2.85
N LEU A 350 -37.13 4.58 -2.32
CA LEU A 350 -36.35 3.36 -2.09
C LEU A 350 -36.87 2.18 -2.91
N ALA A 351 -37.93 2.34 -3.71
CA ALA A 351 -38.48 1.27 -4.55
C ALA A 351 -37.43 0.60 -5.47
N PRO A 352 -36.43 1.31 -6.04
CA PRO A 352 -35.35 0.66 -6.80
C PRO A 352 -34.53 -0.38 -6.02
N LEU A 353 -34.43 -0.27 -4.69
CA LEU A 353 -33.60 -1.16 -3.88
C LEU A 353 -34.30 -2.49 -3.51
N GLN A 354 -35.59 -2.66 -3.81
CA GLN A 354 -36.38 -3.83 -3.40
C GLN A 354 -35.84 -5.17 -3.94
N GLY A 355 -35.11 -5.15 -5.06
CA GLY A 355 -34.49 -6.34 -5.66
C GLY A 355 -33.19 -6.80 -4.99
N LEU A 356 -32.61 -5.99 -4.09
CA LEU A 356 -31.26 -6.21 -3.53
C LEU A 356 -31.28 -7.14 -2.31
N THR A 357 -31.82 -8.34 -2.49
CA THR A 357 -32.14 -9.29 -1.42
C THR A 357 -30.95 -9.87 -0.65
N ASN A 358 -29.72 -9.63 -1.11
CA ASN A 358 -28.48 -10.01 -0.40
C ASN A 358 -27.97 -8.92 0.57
N LEU A 359 -28.58 -7.72 0.61
CA LEU A 359 -28.16 -6.65 1.51
C LEU A 359 -28.29 -7.08 2.98
N GLN A 360 -27.20 -6.90 3.73
CA GLN A 360 -27.08 -7.13 5.18
C GLN A 360 -27.00 -5.81 5.95
N LEU A 361 -26.71 -4.72 5.25
CA LEU A 361 -26.37 -3.41 5.77
C LEU A 361 -26.73 -2.36 4.71
N LEU A 362 -27.59 -1.40 5.07
CA LEU A 362 -28.04 -0.30 4.20
C LEU A 362 -28.14 0.99 5.02
N ASN A 363 -27.23 1.95 4.80
CA ASN A 363 -27.32 3.26 5.45
C ASN A 363 -28.01 4.29 4.55
N LEU A 364 -28.98 4.98 5.14
CA LEU A 364 -29.88 5.95 4.51
C LEU A 364 -29.99 7.24 5.36
N GLN A 365 -29.21 7.36 6.44
CA GLN A 365 -29.18 8.55 7.30
C GLN A 365 -28.99 9.84 6.50
N ASN A 366 -29.63 10.92 6.96
CA ASN A 366 -29.55 12.24 6.32
C ASN A 366 -29.97 12.19 4.82
N ASN A 367 -31.16 11.66 4.56
CA ASN A 367 -31.88 11.71 3.28
C ASN A 367 -33.36 12.06 3.51
N ASP A 368 -34.01 12.70 2.54
CA ASP A 368 -35.41 13.16 2.58
C ASP A 368 -36.45 12.03 2.32
N ILE A 369 -36.23 10.88 2.95
CA ILE A 369 -37.05 9.68 2.76
C ILE A 369 -38.38 9.80 3.49
N ASN A 370 -39.41 10.16 2.73
CA ASN A 370 -40.80 10.34 3.21
C ASN A 370 -41.42 9.05 3.76
N ASN A 371 -41.03 7.87 3.26
CA ASN A 371 -41.53 6.57 3.72
C ASN A 371 -40.37 5.70 4.21
N ARG A 372 -40.14 5.69 5.53
CA ARG A 372 -39.06 4.92 6.19
C ARG A 372 -39.34 3.41 6.31
N ALA A 373 -40.01 2.84 5.31
CA ALA A 373 -40.13 1.39 5.15
C ALA A 373 -38.86 0.85 4.47
N CYS A 374 -38.11 -0.01 5.15
CA CYS A 374 -36.88 -0.58 4.58
C CYS A 374 -37.23 -1.50 3.38
N PRO A 375 -36.59 -1.34 2.21
CA PRO A 375 -37.03 -1.98 0.96
C PRO A 375 -36.77 -3.49 0.89
N VAL A 376 -35.93 -4.05 1.77
CA VAL A 376 -35.52 -5.47 1.73
C VAL A 376 -35.81 -6.19 3.05
N SER A 377 -35.36 -5.65 4.19
CA SER A 377 -35.60 -6.23 5.53
C SER A 377 -35.56 -5.15 6.61
N SER A 378 -36.51 -5.13 7.53
CA SER A 378 -36.61 -4.10 8.57
C SER A 378 -35.39 -3.98 9.50
N GLU A 379 -34.52 -4.98 9.51
CA GLU A 379 -33.35 -5.03 10.40
C GLU A 379 -32.04 -4.48 9.81
N ILE A 380 -32.01 -4.11 8.52
CA ILE A 380 -30.76 -3.73 7.83
C ILE A 380 -30.63 -2.22 7.54
N CYS A 381 -31.72 -1.46 7.64
CA CYS A 381 -31.72 -0.02 7.35
C CYS A 381 -31.33 0.82 8.56
N GLU A 382 -30.35 1.70 8.39
CA GLU A 382 -30.06 2.82 9.29
C GLU A 382 -30.65 4.11 8.66
N PHE A 383 -31.57 4.79 9.37
CA PHE A 383 -32.38 5.94 8.89
C PHE A 383 -32.17 7.20 9.76
#